data_AF-A0A644YVF2-F1
#
_entry.id   AF-A0A644YVF2-F1
#
_cell.length_a   1.000
_cell.length_b   1.000
_cell.length_c   1.000
_cell.angle_alpha   90.00
_cell.angle_beta   90.00
_cell.angle_gamma   90.00
#
_symmetry.space_group_name_H-M   'P 1'
#
loop_
_entity.id
_entity.type
_entity.pdbx_description
1 polymer ?
#
loop_
_entity_poly.entity_id
_entity_poly.type
_entity_poly.pdbx_seq_one_letter_code
_entity_poly.pdbx_strand_id
1 'polypeptide(L)' 'MSKNNSRKEEWVSVPKFMEYYDLPSATAYRLIHEKNFPCNRISKRAYRVDLSKVDEWFNKNFN' A
#
# COMPACT_ATOMS: atom_id res chain seq x y z
N MET A 1 -8.49 21.59 -13.73
CA MET A 1 -7.40 20.64 -13.44
C MET A 1 -7.96 19.23 -13.51
N SER A 2 -7.74 18.55 -14.63
CA SER A 2 -8.24 17.19 -14.86
C SER A 2 -7.45 16.22 -13.97
N LYS A 3 -8.03 15.77 -12.86
CA LYS A 3 -7.54 14.60 -12.14
C LYS A 3 -7.93 13.37 -12.97
N ASN A 4 -7.10 13.05 -13.96
CA ASN A 4 -7.25 11.81 -14.72
C ASN A 4 -7.22 10.64 -13.75
N ASN A 5 -8.39 10.07 -13.50
CA ASN A 5 -8.63 8.87 -12.71
C ASN A 5 -8.22 7.62 -13.50
N SER A 6 -7.00 7.62 -14.05
CA SER A 6 -6.37 6.42 -14.55
C SER A 6 -5.75 5.73 -13.34
N ARG A 7 -6.54 4.90 -12.64
CA ARG A 7 -6.03 3.93 -11.65
C ARG A 7 -5.09 2.96 -12.38
N LYS A 8 -3.89 3.43 -12.73
CA LYS A 8 -2.78 2.54 -13.04
C LYS A 8 -2.55 1.76 -11.75
N GLU A 9 -2.45 0.45 -11.84
CA GLU A 9 -2.06 -0.38 -10.70
C GLU A 9 -0.64 0.04 -10.29
N GLU A 10 -0.56 0.97 -9.34
CA GLU A 10 0.71 1.52 -8.87
C GLU A 10 1.27 0.59 -7.79
N TRP A 11 1.93 -0.48 -8.26
CA TRP A 11 2.72 -1.37 -7.43
C TRP A 11 4.00 -0.66 -6.98
N VAL A 12 3.98 -0.12 -5.76
CA VAL A 12 5.11 0.62 -5.18
C VAL A 12 5.87 -0.23 -4.16
N SER A 13 7.11 0.15 -3.85
CA SER A 13 7.87 -0.48 -2.77
C SER A 13 7.34 -0.04 -1.40
N VAL A 14 7.60 -0.82 -0.35
CA VAL A 14 7.23 -0.45 1.03
C VAL A 14 7.76 0.94 1.44
N PRO A 15 9.02 1.33 1.13
CA PRO A 15 9.47 2.70 1.41
C PRO A 15 8.65 3.78 0.70
N LYS A 16 8.26 3.58 -0.56
CA LYS A 16 7.43 4.55 -1.28
C LYS A 16 5.99 4.58 -0.74
N PHE A 17 5.46 3.45 -0.28
CA PHE A 17 4.18 3.40 0.44
C PHE A 17 4.25 4.18 1.77
N MET A 18 5.36 4.05 2.51
CA MET A 18 5.60 4.82 3.74
C MET A 18 5.62 6.32 3.47
N GLU A 19 6.36 6.76 2.44
CA GLU A 19 6.43 8.17 2.05
C GLU A 19 5.06 8.70 1.59
N TYR A 20 4.29 7.91 0.85
CA TYR A 20 3.01 8.33 0.30
C TYR A 20 1.95 8.60 1.38
N TYR A 21 1.90 7.76 2.42
CA TYR A 21 0.95 7.89 3.52
C TYR A 21 1.55 8.51 4.78
N ASP A 22 2.80 9.00 4.72
CA ASP A 22 3.56 9.51 5.85
C ASP A 22 3.55 8.56 7.07
N LEU A 23 3.77 7.27 6.81
CA LEU A 23 3.72 6.21 7.81
C LEU A 23 5.10 5.90 8.39
N PRO A 24 5.22 5.74 9.73
CA PRO A 24 6.41 5.18 10.33
C PRO A 24 6.69 3.76 9.83
N SER A 25 7.97 3.40 9.73
CA SER A 25 8.40 2.08 9.25
C SER A 25 7.72 0.94 10.01
N ALA A 26 7.66 1.03 11.33
CA ALA A 26 7.03 0.01 12.18
C ALA A 26 5.54 -0.19 11.82
N THR A 27 4.82 0.90 11.58
CA THR A 27 3.40 0.87 11.20
C THR A 27 3.23 0.27 9.81
N ALA A 28 4.03 0.70 8.83
CA ALA A 28 3.95 0.17 7.47
C ALA A 28 4.25 -1.33 7.42
N TYR A 29 5.32 -1.78 8.09
CA TYR A 29 5.65 -3.20 8.15
C TYR A 29 4.60 -4.02 8.90
N ARG A 30 3.97 -3.45 9.94
CA ARG A 30 2.83 -4.11 10.59
C ARG A 30 1.65 -4.26 9.64
N LEU A 31 1.29 -3.21 8.90
CA LEU A 31 0.18 -3.20 7.94
C LEU A 31 0.37 -4.20 6.81
N ILE A 32 1.57 -4.30 6.21
CA ILE A 32 1.80 -5.29 5.13
C ILE A 32 1.68 -6.75 5.60
N HIS A 33 1.79 -6.99 6.91
CA HIS A 33 1.61 -8.31 7.51
C HIS A 33 0.18 -8.56 7.99
N GLU A 34 -0.72 -7.57 7.91
CA GLU A 34 -2.13 -7.75 8.22
C GLU A 34 -2.84 -8.61 7.18
N LYS A 35 -3.91 -9.27 7.61
CA LYS A 35 -4.67 -10.18 6.76
C LYS A 35 -5.31 -9.39 5.61
N ASN A 36 -5.19 -9.92 4.39
CA ASN A 36 -5.74 -9.33 3.17
C ASN A 36 -5.20 -7.94 2.81
N PHE A 37 -4.08 -7.50 3.41
CA PHE A 37 -3.45 -6.26 2.97
C PHE A 37 -3.00 -6.40 1.51
N PRO A 38 -3.24 -5.39 0.64
CA PRO A 38 -2.94 -5.45 -0.79
C PRO A 38 -1.45 -5.32 -1.07
N CYS A 39 -0.68 -6.31 -0.64
CA CYS A 39 0.74 -6.45 -0.92
C CYS A 39 1.03 -7.74 -1.68
N ASN A 40 2.14 -7.74 -2.41
CA ASN A 40 2.69 -8.91 -3.06
C ASN A 40 4.15 -9.07 -2.69
N ARG A 41 4.55 -10.30 -2.34
CA ARG A 41 5.93 -10.62 -1.99
C ARG A 41 6.71 -10.95 -3.25
N ILE A 42 7.63 -10.08 -3.65
CA ILE A 42 8.49 -10.30 -4.83
C ILE A 42 9.70 -11.18 -4.50
N SER A 43 10.25 -11.05 -3.29
CA SER A 43 11.40 -11.83 -2.86
C SER A 43 11.35 -12.14 -1.37
N LYS A 44 12.32 -12.91 -0.87
CA LYS A 44 12.45 -13.26 0.56
C LYS A 44 12.45 -12.02 1.49
N ARG A 45 12.85 -10.84 0.99
CA ARG A 45 12.96 -9.59 1.76
C ARG A 45 12.24 -8.39 1.15
N ALA A 46 11.57 -8.55 0.01
CA ALA A 46 10.97 -7.42 -0.71
C ALA A 46 9.48 -7.64 -0.95
N TYR A 47 8.70 -6.62 -0.57
CA TYR A 47 7.26 -6.52 -0.80
C TYR A 47 6.97 -5.32 -1.71
N ARG A 48 5.94 -5.46 -2.54
CA ARG A 48 5.28 -4.36 -3.23
C ARG A 48 3.87 -4.19 -2.69
N VAL A 49 3.40 -2.97 -2.70
CA VAL A 49 2.08 -2.57 -2.23
C VAL A 49 1.31 -1.99 -3.41
N ASP A 50 0.08 -2.43 -3.60
CA ASP A 50 -0.82 -1.91 -4.63
C ASP A 50 -1.62 -0.73 -4.07
N LEU A 51 -1.14 0.50 -4.31
CA LEU A 51 -1.77 1.72 -3.80
C LEU A 51 -3.24 1.85 -4.20
N SER A 52 -3.61 1.32 -5.37
CA SER A 52 -4.99 1.43 -5.88
C SER A 52 -6.01 0.68 -5.02
N LYS A 53 -5.56 -0.37 -4.31
CA LYS A 53 -6.39 -1.20 -3.42
C LYS A 53 -6.17 -0.87 -1.94
N VAL A 54 -5.09 -0.18 -1.60
CA VAL A 54 -4.79 0.24 -0.22
C VAL A 54 -5.90 1.13 0.32
N ASP A 55 -6.36 2.10 -0.45
CA ASP A 55 -7.44 3.01 -0.02
C ASP A 55 -8.74 2.24 0.28
N GLU A 56 -9.07 1.25 -0.57
CA GLU A 56 -10.25 0.38 -0.35
C GLU A 56 -10.07 -0.51 0.88
N TRP A 57 -8.85 -0.97 1.16
CA TRP A 57 -8.54 -1.76 2.35
C TRP A 57 -8.61 -0.91 3.63
N PHE A 58 -8.10 0.32 3.63
CA PHE A 58 -8.22 1.23 4.76
C PHE A 58 -9.69 1.52 5.10
N ASN A 59 -10.50 1.84 4.09
CA ASN A 59 -11.93 2.08 4.28
C ASN A 59 -12.69 0.85 4.83
N LYS A 60 -12.22 -0.38 4.57
CA LYS A 60 -12.88 -1.59 5.09
C LYS A 60 -12.48 -1.97 6.51
N ASN A 61 -11.28 -1.59 6.95
CA ASN A 61 -10.74 -2.02 8.24
C ASN A 61 -10.80 -0.93 9.32
N PHE A 62 -10.94 0.34 8.94
CA PHE A 62 -10.92 1.48 9.87
C PHE A 62 -12.23 2.30 9.89
N ASN A 63 -13.25 1.88 9.14
CA ASN A 63 -14.59 2.48 9.12
C ASN A 63 -15.63 1.41 9.49
#